data_AF-A0A854A2A1-F1
#
_entry.id   AF-A0A854A2A1-F1
#
_cell.length_a   1.000
_cell.length_b   1.000
_cell.length_c   1.000
_cell.angle_alpha   90.00
_cell.angle_beta   90.00
_cell.angle_gamma   90.00
#
_symmetry.space_group_name_H-M   'P 1'
#
loop_
_entity.id
_entity.type
_entity.pdbx_description
1 polymer ?
#
loop_
_entity_poly.entity_id
_entity_poly.type
_entity_poly.pdbx_seq_one_letter_code
_entity_poly.pdbx_strand_id
1 'polypeptide(L)'
;MHDPLDFWSQLQTGAWRFDFFSALRCVDALDSRAPRLGTSDHLHQDPLRLGQAVSLGFEPGMLRNLQLREGQAARLAVTFFGLTGVNGPMPLAFSEDVLSRQINHNDFMLADFLDIFHHRLLCLLYRSWAVTRPVVSADRADQDRFGDYVQAFAPRSERYYAPRYVDQRRSAEGLLGVLSEHLQMPVRLQQWFGRWSAQASAQQPQLGGRGAAQLGQGSLLGRRVWNAQHSVRLLLGPLPMARLQQFLSGAALLHSFSRLVDDYLGGCFEWDVQLLLADPAQTAVRLGGNQALGLASWLPGTPRSLRPRACVLSRARLQRLQQELRHD
;
A
#
# COMPACT_ATOMS: atom_id res chain seq x y z
N MET A 1 2.87 18.41 5.20
CA MET A 1 3.26 18.93 3.89
C MET A 1 3.80 20.33 4.16
N HIS A 2 5.11 20.47 4.33
CA HIS A 2 5.73 21.79 4.52
C HIS A 2 5.64 22.55 3.20
N ASP A 3 5.37 23.85 3.27
CA ASP A 3 5.26 24.71 2.10
C ASP A 3 6.59 24.65 1.31
N PRO A 4 6.59 24.28 0.02
CA PRO A 4 7.83 24.12 -0.76
C PRO A 4 8.67 25.41 -0.82
N LEU A 5 8.05 26.59 -0.72
CA LEU A 5 8.73 27.87 -0.65
C LEU A 5 9.48 28.08 0.67
N ASP A 6 8.99 27.49 1.75
CA ASP A 6 9.64 27.49 3.07
C ASP A 6 10.92 26.64 3.04
N PHE A 7 10.91 25.50 2.33
CA PHE A 7 12.10 24.65 2.24
C PHE A 7 13.29 25.33 1.53
N TRP A 8 13.07 25.95 0.37
CA TRP A 8 14.16 26.63 -0.36
C TRP A 8 14.73 27.82 0.43
N SER A 9 13.87 28.58 1.11
CA SER A 9 14.30 29.72 1.94
C SER A 9 15.05 29.26 3.21
N GLN A 10 14.62 28.17 3.85
CA GLN A 10 15.35 27.54 4.95
C GLN A 10 16.72 27.03 4.52
N LEU A 11 16.79 26.38 3.36
CA LEU A 11 18.04 25.85 2.84
C LEU A 11 19.01 26.96 2.41
N GLN A 12 18.50 28.11 1.96
CA GLN A 12 19.30 29.30 1.69
C GLN A 12 19.83 29.96 2.98
N THR A 13 19.00 30.04 4.02
CA THR A 13 19.34 30.73 5.29
C THR A 13 20.24 29.89 6.20
N GLY A 14 20.13 28.55 6.13
CA GLY A 14 20.81 27.65 7.06
C GLY A 14 21.15 26.28 6.46
N ALA A 15 21.81 26.26 5.29
CA ALA A 15 22.20 25.03 4.61
C ALA A 15 22.95 24.03 5.52
N TRP A 16 23.86 24.52 6.37
CA TRP A 16 24.68 23.70 7.29
C TRP A 16 23.86 22.90 8.31
N ARG A 17 22.58 23.23 8.52
CA ARG A 17 21.68 22.49 9.43
C ARG A 17 21.13 21.21 8.80
N PHE A 18 21.21 21.10 7.48
CA PHE A 18 20.67 19.96 6.75
C PHE A 18 21.76 18.94 6.43
N ASP A 19 21.41 17.67 6.58
CA ASP A 19 22.17 16.56 6.02
C ASP A 19 21.98 16.49 4.50
N PHE A 20 23.04 16.10 3.77
CA PHE A 20 23.04 16.06 2.30
C PHE A 20 21.94 15.15 1.74
N PHE A 21 21.81 13.93 2.28
CA PHE A 21 20.83 12.97 1.78
C PHE A 21 19.40 13.40 2.08
N SER A 22 19.19 13.99 3.26
CA SER A 22 17.89 14.49 3.69
C SER A 22 17.45 15.70 2.87
N ALA A 23 18.34 16.65 2.61
CA ALA A 23 18.07 17.80 1.76
C ALA A 23 17.70 17.37 0.32
N LEU A 24 18.50 16.47 -0.27
CA LEU A 24 18.23 15.99 -1.62
C LEU A 24 16.97 15.13 -1.71
N ARG A 25 16.62 14.38 -0.66
CA ARG A 25 15.33 13.70 -0.56
C ARG A 25 14.16 14.66 -0.60
N CYS A 26 14.24 15.77 0.15
CA CYS A 26 13.21 16.80 0.07
C CYS A 26 13.10 17.35 -1.35
N VAL A 27 14.23 17.71 -2.00
CA VAL A 27 14.21 18.22 -3.38
C VAL A 27 13.67 17.19 -4.37
N ASP A 28 14.06 15.91 -4.25
CA ASP A 28 13.51 14.82 -5.08
C ASP A 28 12.00 14.67 -4.82
N ALA A 29 11.49 14.90 -3.61
CA ALA A 29 10.06 14.80 -3.31
C ALA A 29 9.23 16.02 -3.79
N LEU A 30 9.85 17.18 -4.01
CA LEU A 30 9.15 18.43 -4.37
C LEU A 30 8.48 18.38 -5.75
N ASP A 31 9.15 17.79 -6.74
CA ASP A 31 8.62 17.66 -8.09
C ASP A 31 8.51 16.18 -8.49
N SER A 32 7.28 15.65 -8.46
CA SER A 32 7.01 14.26 -8.84
C SER A 32 7.12 14.01 -10.34
N ARG A 33 7.04 15.06 -11.18
CA ARG A 33 7.06 14.96 -12.66
C ARG A 33 8.48 15.00 -13.21
N ALA A 34 9.39 15.73 -12.55
CA ALA A 34 10.80 15.76 -12.94
C ALA A 34 11.44 14.37 -12.81
N PRO A 35 12.45 14.03 -13.64
CA PRO A 35 13.24 12.83 -13.42
C PRO A 35 13.85 12.87 -12.02
N ARG A 36 14.01 11.69 -11.43
CA ARG A 36 14.66 11.59 -10.14
C ARG A 36 16.12 12.06 -10.26
N LEU A 37 16.64 12.71 -9.22
CA LEU A 37 18.02 13.20 -9.23
C LEU A 37 19.00 12.08 -9.59
N GLY A 38 19.86 12.26 -10.59
CA GLY A 38 20.81 11.22 -11.04
C GLY A 38 20.26 10.17 -12.02
N THR A 39 18.97 10.22 -12.37
CA THR A 39 18.39 9.47 -13.50
C THR A 39 18.05 10.36 -14.69
N SER A 40 18.37 11.64 -14.62
CA SER A 40 18.25 12.59 -15.74
C SER A 40 19.19 12.21 -16.88
N ASP A 41 18.69 12.36 -18.10
CA ASP A 41 19.47 12.18 -19.34
C ASP A 41 20.16 13.48 -19.74
N HIS A 42 19.57 14.62 -19.38
CA HIS A 42 20.08 15.94 -19.70
C HIS A 42 20.23 16.81 -18.45
N LEU A 43 21.33 17.56 -18.41
CA LEU A 43 21.65 18.44 -17.28
C LEU A 43 20.57 19.50 -17.01
N HIS A 44 19.88 19.99 -18.03
CA HIS A 44 18.81 21.00 -17.85
C HIS A 44 17.58 20.45 -17.10
N GLN A 45 17.44 19.12 -17.01
CA GLN A 45 16.35 18.47 -16.27
C GLN A 45 16.65 18.36 -14.78
N ASP A 46 17.92 18.51 -14.36
CA ASP A 46 18.27 18.49 -12.95
C ASP A 46 17.85 19.81 -12.29
N PRO A 47 17.01 19.78 -11.24
CA PRO A 47 16.50 20.98 -10.57
C PRO A 47 17.59 21.75 -9.81
N LEU A 48 18.74 21.11 -9.57
CA LEU A 48 19.85 21.67 -8.81
C LEU A 48 21.20 21.30 -9.43
N ARG A 49 22.20 22.16 -9.22
CA ARG A 49 23.60 21.94 -9.56
C ARG A 49 24.38 21.68 -8.29
N LEU A 50 24.97 20.50 -8.20
CA LEU A 50 25.82 20.11 -7.07
C LEU A 50 27.25 20.46 -7.40
N GLY A 51 27.92 21.14 -6.47
CA GLY A 51 29.32 21.51 -6.63
C GLY A 51 30.07 21.39 -5.31
N GLN A 52 31.39 21.31 -5.39
CA GLN A 52 32.23 21.28 -4.22
C GLN A 52 32.52 22.71 -3.73
N ALA A 53 32.32 22.95 -2.43
CA ALA A 53 32.90 24.09 -1.75
C ALA A 53 34.35 23.76 -1.34
N VAL A 54 35.33 24.35 -2.01
CA VAL A 54 36.75 24.18 -1.66
C VAL A 54 36.99 24.79 -0.28
N SER A 55 37.50 23.97 0.64
CA SER A 55 37.88 24.39 2.00
C SER A 55 39.04 23.54 2.49
N LEU A 56 39.97 24.17 3.19
CA LEU A 56 41.07 23.52 3.92
C LEU A 56 40.79 23.42 5.43
N GLY A 57 39.61 23.90 5.86
CA GLY A 57 39.16 23.83 7.24
C GLY A 57 38.19 22.68 7.49
N PHE A 58 37.90 22.46 8.77
CA PHE A 58 36.80 21.60 9.17
C PHE A 58 35.47 22.38 9.04
N GLU A 59 34.60 21.94 8.15
CA GLU A 59 33.30 22.57 7.92
C GLU A 59 32.24 22.01 8.89
N PRO A 60 31.33 22.85 9.41
CA PRO A 60 30.37 22.46 10.44
C PRO A 60 29.25 21.51 9.94
N GLY A 61 29.10 21.36 8.63
CA GLY A 61 28.07 20.53 8.02
C GLY A 61 28.41 20.14 6.59
N MET A 62 27.63 19.22 6.03
CA MET A 62 27.83 18.68 4.67
C MET A 62 27.49 19.67 3.55
N LEU A 63 26.64 20.66 3.85
CA LEU A 63 26.17 21.67 2.92
C LEU A 63 26.62 23.05 3.40
N ARG A 64 27.25 23.83 2.52
CA ARG A 64 27.77 25.16 2.88
C ARG A 64 26.74 26.24 2.65
N ASN A 65 26.23 26.33 1.42
CA ASN A 65 25.24 27.32 1.03
C ASN A 65 24.48 26.87 -0.23
N LEU A 66 23.37 27.57 -0.48
CA LEU A 66 22.60 27.46 -1.71
C LEU A 66 22.55 28.83 -2.38
N GLN A 67 22.88 28.85 -3.67
CA GLN A 67 22.76 30.02 -4.53
C GLN A 67 21.58 29.82 -5.48
N LEU A 68 20.50 30.56 -5.26
CA LEU A 68 19.40 30.68 -6.21
C LEU A 68 19.81 31.67 -7.31
N ARG A 69 19.58 31.31 -8.57
CA ARG A 69 19.84 32.18 -9.74
C ARG A 69 18.59 32.24 -10.59
N GLU A 70 18.13 33.44 -10.91
CA GLU A 70 16.95 33.61 -11.77
C GLU A 70 17.20 33.02 -13.16
N GLY A 71 16.28 32.16 -13.62
CA GLY A 71 16.39 31.48 -14.92
C GLY A 71 17.45 30.37 -15.01
N GLN A 72 18.12 30.02 -13.90
CA GLN A 72 19.09 28.91 -13.85
C GLN A 72 18.77 27.95 -12.69
N ALA A 73 19.25 26.71 -12.81
CA ALA A 73 19.14 25.74 -11.71
C ALA A 73 19.93 26.22 -10.48
N ALA A 74 19.36 26.00 -9.29
CA ALA A 74 19.98 26.41 -8.03
C ALA A 74 21.31 25.69 -7.79
N ARG A 75 22.35 26.39 -7.35
CA ARG A 75 23.67 25.77 -7.04
C ARG A 75 23.79 25.48 -5.56
N LEU A 76 23.97 24.21 -5.21
CA LEU A 76 24.17 23.73 -3.85
C LEU A 76 25.64 23.31 -3.66
N ALA A 77 26.32 23.98 -2.74
CA ALA A 77 27.73 23.74 -2.47
C ALA A 77 27.91 22.74 -1.31
N VAL A 78 28.68 21.68 -1.58
CA VAL A 78 28.91 20.53 -0.69
C VAL A 78 30.36 20.56 -0.20
N THR A 79 30.57 20.24 1.08
CA THR A 79 31.89 20.36 1.74
C THR A 79 32.62 19.02 1.92
N PHE A 80 31.88 17.91 1.91
CA PHE A 80 32.42 16.60 2.31
C PHE A 80 32.92 15.72 1.15
N PHE A 81 32.50 16.00 -0.08
CA PHE A 81 32.79 15.16 -1.24
C PHE A 81 33.23 16.00 -2.42
N GLY A 82 34.37 15.64 -2.98
CA GLY A 82 34.96 16.22 -4.17
C GLY A 82 36.45 15.91 -4.27
N LEU A 83 37.09 16.38 -5.34
CA LEU A 83 38.49 16.08 -5.64
C LEU A 83 39.47 16.92 -4.81
N THR A 84 39.05 18.10 -4.37
CA THR A 84 39.91 19.09 -3.68
C THR A 84 39.57 19.17 -2.18
N GLY A 85 40.28 20.02 -1.42
CA GLY A 85 40.05 20.23 0.00
C GLY A 85 40.64 19.14 0.89
N VAL A 86 40.37 19.21 2.20
CA VAL A 86 41.03 18.36 3.22
C VAL A 86 40.77 16.86 3.01
N ASN A 87 39.56 16.52 2.56
CA ASN A 87 39.12 15.14 2.36
C ASN A 87 39.26 14.70 0.89
N GLY A 88 39.80 15.56 0.03
CA GLY A 88 39.95 15.29 -1.39
C GLY A 88 41.16 14.38 -1.67
N PRO A 89 41.09 13.52 -2.70
CA PRO A 89 42.21 12.68 -3.12
C PRO A 89 43.35 13.47 -3.79
N MET A 90 43.11 14.72 -4.22
CA MET A 90 44.15 15.51 -4.88
C MET A 90 45.23 15.96 -3.88
N PRO A 91 46.50 16.12 -4.32
CA PRO A 91 47.56 16.65 -3.48
C PRO A 91 47.17 17.97 -2.82
N LEU A 92 47.57 18.17 -1.56
CA LEU A 92 47.24 19.37 -0.79
C LEU A 92 47.64 20.67 -1.53
N ALA A 93 48.82 20.69 -2.14
CA ALA A 93 49.30 21.83 -2.92
C ALA A 93 48.35 22.22 -4.08
N PHE A 94 47.67 21.23 -4.69
CA PHE A 94 46.66 21.51 -5.70
C PHE A 94 45.43 22.17 -5.09
N SER A 95 44.92 21.63 -3.97
CA SER A 95 43.79 22.21 -3.25
C SER A 95 44.08 23.63 -2.74
N GLU A 96 45.29 23.90 -2.30
CA GLU A 96 45.76 25.22 -1.89
C GLU A 96 45.81 26.21 -3.06
N ASP A 97 46.26 25.80 -4.25
CA ASP A 97 46.26 26.66 -5.44
C ASP A 97 44.82 27.02 -5.84
N VAL A 98 43.92 26.03 -5.90
CA VAL A 98 42.51 26.26 -6.21
C VAL A 98 41.87 27.21 -5.20
N LEU A 99 42.10 26.99 -3.90
CA LEU A 99 41.59 27.88 -2.86
C LEU A 99 42.21 29.29 -2.95
N SER A 100 43.52 29.39 -3.21
CA SER A 100 44.23 30.67 -3.33
C SER A 100 43.71 31.48 -4.50
N ARG A 101 43.45 30.85 -5.65
CA ARG A 101 42.82 31.49 -6.82
C ARG A 101 41.42 31.99 -6.51
N GLN A 102 40.63 31.18 -5.81
CA GLN A 102 39.28 31.54 -5.43
C GLN A 102 39.24 32.74 -4.47
N ILE A 103 40.11 32.78 -3.45
CA ILE A 103 40.13 33.84 -2.43
C ILE A 103 40.84 35.10 -2.93
N ASN A 104 42.03 34.98 -3.51
CA ASN A 104 42.87 36.14 -3.83
C ASN A 104 42.56 36.73 -5.20
N HIS A 105 42.13 35.89 -6.16
CA HIS A 105 41.96 36.29 -7.55
C HIS A 105 40.50 36.25 -8.02
N ASN A 106 39.56 35.83 -7.16
CA ASN A 106 38.15 35.58 -7.53
C ASN A 106 38.01 34.70 -8.78
N ASP A 107 38.97 33.81 -9.02
CA ASP A 107 38.99 32.90 -10.15
C ASP A 107 38.41 31.55 -9.73
N PHE A 108 37.23 31.24 -10.25
CA PHE A 108 36.50 30.00 -9.99
C PHE A 108 36.65 28.97 -11.11
N MET A 109 37.40 29.28 -12.19
CA MET A 109 37.40 28.48 -13.42
C MET A 109 37.69 27.00 -13.16
N LEU A 110 38.74 26.72 -12.38
CA LEU A 110 39.16 25.35 -12.10
C LEU A 110 38.15 24.62 -11.19
N ALA A 111 37.62 25.29 -10.17
CA ALA A 111 36.59 24.72 -9.30
C ALA A 111 35.30 24.41 -10.08
N ASP A 112 34.85 25.34 -10.93
CA ASP A 112 33.68 25.19 -11.79
C ASP A 112 33.88 24.08 -12.85
N PHE A 113 35.08 23.94 -13.38
CA PHE A 113 35.43 22.86 -14.29
C PHE A 113 35.35 21.49 -13.59
N LEU A 114 35.90 21.36 -12.39
CA LEU A 114 35.82 20.11 -11.62
C LEU A 114 34.37 19.78 -11.24
N ASP A 115 33.53 20.79 -11.01
CA ASP A 115 32.13 20.61 -10.68
C ASP A 115 31.30 19.97 -11.80
N ILE A 116 31.76 20.01 -13.05
CA ILE A 116 31.17 19.21 -14.15
C ILE A 116 31.18 17.72 -13.79
N PHE A 117 32.28 17.24 -13.21
CA PHE A 117 32.44 15.85 -12.77
C PHE A 117 31.79 15.62 -11.40
N HIS A 118 31.99 16.54 -10.46
CA HIS A 118 31.43 16.40 -9.11
C HIS A 118 29.91 16.31 -9.14
N HIS A 119 29.24 17.08 -9.99
CA HIS A 119 27.79 17.10 -10.05
C HIS A 119 27.22 15.70 -10.29
N ARG A 120 27.72 15.00 -11.32
CA ARG A 120 27.23 13.65 -11.65
C ARG A 120 27.57 12.65 -10.54
N LEU A 121 28.77 12.72 -9.97
CA LEU A 121 29.20 11.82 -8.89
C LEU A 121 28.35 12.00 -7.63
N LEU A 122 28.05 13.25 -7.24
CA LEU A 122 27.20 13.57 -6.10
C LEU A 122 25.76 13.10 -6.33
N CYS A 123 25.22 13.27 -7.54
CA CYS A 123 23.91 12.73 -7.90
C CYS A 123 23.88 11.19 -7.79
N LEU A 124 24.92 10.50 -8.28
CA LEU A 124 25.02 9.05 -8.19
C LEU A 124 25.20 8.55 -6.75
N LEU A 125 25.97 9.27 -5.93
CA LEU A 125 26.12 9.00 -4.50
C LEU A 125 24.77 9.10 -3.78
N TYR A 126 24.00 10.15 -4.07
CA TYR A 126 22.66 10.28 -3.54
C TYR A 126 21.73 9.16 -4.02
N ARG A 127 21.85 8.73 -5.28
CA ARG A 127 21.02 7.65 -5.84
C ARG A 127 21.31 6.28 -5.26
N SER A 128 22.56 5.92 -5.05
CA SER A 128 22.90 4.64 -4.42
C SER A 128 22.28 4.53 -3.02
N TRP A 129 22.27 5.64 -2.28
CA TRP A 129 21.58 5.76 -0.99
C TRP A 129 20.05 5.70 -1.13
N ALA A 130 19.48 6.45 -2.07
CA ALA A 130 18.02 6.55 -2.23
C ALA A 130 17.37 5.23 -2.65
N VAL A 131 18.00 4.49 -3.58
CA VAL A 131 17.46 3.24 -4.13
C VAL A 131 17.37 2.13 -3.08
N THR A 132 18.22 2.15 -2.06
CA THR A 132 18.22 1.14 -1.00
C THR A 132 17.19 1.41 0.10
N ARG A 133 16.52 2.57 0.08
CA ARG A 133 15.60 3.00 1.15
C ARG A 133 14.15 3.01 0.66
N PRO A 134 13.28 2.11 1.18
CA PRO A 134 11.86 2.07 0.84
C PRO A 134 11.15 3.41 1.07
N VAL A 135 11.53 4.10 2.15
CA VAL A 135 10.95 5.39 2.55
C VAL A 135 11.14 6.48 1.50
N VAL A 136 12.25 6.46 0.75
CA VAL A 136 12.52 7.44 -0.33
C VAL A 136 11.75 7.09 -1.61
N SER A 137 11.53 5.80 -1.85
CA SER A 137 10.69 5.35 -2.97
C SER A 137 9.23 5.76 -2.74
N ALA A 138 8.74 5.62 -1.50
CA ALA A 138 7.39 5.95 -1.08
C ALA A 138 7.02 7.45 -1.20
N ASP A 139 8.01 8.36 -1.16
CA ASP A 139 7.76 9.81 -1.34
C ASP A 139 7.14 10.14 -2.71
N ARG A 140 7.37 9.30 -3.72
CA ARG A 140 6.72 9.38 -5.04
C ARG A 140 5.98 8.08 -5.32
N ALA A 141 4.74 7.98 -4.84
CA ALA A 141 3.92 6.77 -4.90
C ALA A 141 3.74 6.22 -6.34
N ASP A 142 3.65 7.09 -7.35
CA ASP A 142 3.48 6.72 -8.76
C ASP A 142 4.70 6.01 -9.36
N GLN A 143 5.88 6.19 -8.75
CA GLN A 143 7.17 5.63 -9.20
C GLN A 143 7.83 4.81 -8.08
N ASP A 144 7.02 4.19 -7.22
CA ASP A 144 7.49 3.39 -6.09
C ASP A 144 7.90 1.97 -6.53
N ARG A 145 9.17 1.84 -6.92
CA ARG A 145 9.78 0.56 -7.31
C ARG A 145 9.80 -0.47 -6.18
N PHE A 146 9.88 -0.01 -4.92
CA PHE A 146 9.85 -0.93 -3.79
C PHE A 146 8.47 -1.56 -3.63
N GLY A 147 7.41 -0.77 -3.80
CA GLY A 147 6.03 -1.25 -3.86
C GLY A 147 5.83 -2.33 -4.93
N ASP A 148 6.47 -2.22 -6.08
CA ASP A 148 6.39 -3.23 -7.14
C ASP A 148 7.06 -4.55 -6.74
N TYR A 149 8.20 -4.49 -6.04
CA TYR A 149 8.84 -5.69 -5.49
C TYR A 149 7.95 -6.38 -4.45
N VAL A 150 7.30 -5.61 -3.57
CA VAL A 150 6.37 -6.16 -2.59
C VAL A 150 5.19 -6.84 -3.28
N GLN A 151 4.62 -6.21 -4.32
CA GLN A 151 3.53 -6.79 -5.09
C GLN A 151 3.94 -8.03 -5.88
N ALA A 152 5.20 -8.15 -6.30
CA ALA A 152 5.67 -9.38 -6.96
C ALA A 152 5.55 -10.61 -6.04
N PHE A 153 5.76 -10.45 -4.74
CA PHE A 153 5.58 -11.53 -3.76
C PHE A 153 4.14 -11.73 -3.30
N ALA A 154 3.32 -10.67 -3.34
CA ALA A 154 1.93 -10.71 -2.91
C ALA A 154 0.97 -10.07 -3.94
N PRO A 155 0.86 -10.65 -5.15
CA PRO A 155 0.22 -9.99 -6.31
C PRO A 155 -1.28 -9.76 -6.15
N ARG A 156 -1.93 -10.54 -5.29
CA ARG A 156 -3.37 -10.46 -4.98
C ARG A 156 -3.69 -9.63 -3.74
N SER A 157 -2.68 -9.02 -3.12
CA SER A 157 -2.86 -8.23 -1.91
C SER A 157 -2.75 -6.74 -2.22
N GLU A 158 -3.42 -5.92 -1.42
CA GLU A 158 -3.08 -4.50 -1.35
C GLU A 158 -1.71 -4.36 -0.68
N ARG A 159 -0.85 -3.46 -1.18
CA ARG A 159 0.55 -3.29 -0.74
C ARG A 159 0.70 -3.25 0.78
N TYR A 160 -0.22 -2.56 1.44
CA TYR A 160 -0.24 -2.40 2.90
C TYR A 160 -0.43 -3.72 3.66
N TYR A 161 -1.24 -4.64 3.13
CA TYR A 161 -1.51 -5.94 3.75
C TYR A 161 -0.55 -7.05 3.31
N ALA A 162 0.37 -6.78 2.40
CA ALA A 162 1.29 -7.77 1.83
C ALA A 162 1.94 -8.71 2.87
N PRO A 163 2.43 -8.25 4.05
CA PRO A 163 3.03 -9.16 5.04
C PRO A 163 2.08 -10.28 5.50
N ARG A 164 0.78 -9.98 5.65
CA ARG A 164 -0.24 -10.97 6.03
C ARG A 164 -0.53 -11.95 4.90
N TYR A 165 -0.31 -11.54 3.66
CA TYR A 165 -0.51 -12.40 2.48
C TYR A 165 0.71 -13.23 2.10
N VAL A 166 1.91 -12.84 2.53
CA VAL A 166 3.13 -13.64 2.31
C VAL A 166 3.18 -14.85 3.25
N ASP A 167 2.55 -14.77 4.42
CA ASP A 167 2.47 -15.91 5.33
C ASP A 167 1.61 -17.04 4.73
N GLN A 168 2.28 -18.15 4.39
CA GLN A 168 1.66 -19.33 3.79
C GLN A 168 0.63 -20.00 4.70
N ARG A 169 0.68 -19.78 6.02
CA ARG A 169 -0.25 -20.39 6.97
C ARG A 169 -1.67 -19.87 6.83
N ARG A 170 -1.86 -18.65 6.29
CA ARG A 170 -3.16 -17.97 6.13
C ARG A 170 -4.00 -18.02 7.41
N SER A 171 -3.44 -17.51 8.51
CA SER A 171 -4.09 -17.58 9.82
C SER A 171 -5.44 -16.82 9.84
N ALA A 172 -6.37 -17.29 10.67
CA ALA A 172 -7.64 -16.60 10.93
C ALA A 172 -7.42 -15.16 11.42
N GLU A 173 -6.44 -14.96 12.30
CA GLU A 173 -6.07 -13.64 12.82
C GLU A 173 -5.61 -12.70 11.71
N GLY A 174 -4.82 -13.20 10.75
CA GLY A 174 -4.37 -12.43 9.59
C GLY A 174 -5.54 -11.89 8.78
N LEU A 175 -6.51 -12.76 8.46
CA LEU A 175 -7.73 -12.37 7.75
C LEU A 175 -8.54 -11.34 8.56
N LEU A 176 -8.75 -11.60 9.85
CA LEU A 176 -9.52 -10.72 10.71
C LEU A 176 -8.90 -9.33 10.80
N GLY A 177 -7.57 -9.23 10.91
CA GLY A 177 -6.85 -7.95 10.93
C GLY A 177 -7.05 -7.15 9.64
N VAL A 178 -6.88 -7.78 8.48
CA VAL A 178 -7.11 -7.14 7.17
C VAL A 178 -8.54 -6.63 7.08
N LEU A 179 -9.52 -7.48 7.40
CA LEU A 179 -10.93 -7.14 7.25
C LEU A 179 -11.38 -6.08 8.26
N SER A 180 -10.94 -6.15 9.51
CA SER A 180 -11.32 -5.18 10.54
C SER A 180 -10.80 -3.78 10.23
N GLU A 181 -9.58 -3.70 9.68
CA GLU A 181 -8.94 -2.44 9.33
C GLU A 181 -9.52 -1.86 8.04
N HIS A 182 -9.73 -2.68 7.01
CA HIS A 182 -10.34 -2.23 5.75
C HIS A 182 -11.80 -1.76 5.95
N LEU A 183 -12.59 -2.50 6.74
CA LEU A 183 -14.00 -2.18 6.96
C LEU A 183 -14.24 -1.17 8.10
N GLN A 184 -13.24 -0.94 8.96
CA GLN A 184 -13.37 -0.11 10.17
C GLN A 184 -14.56 -0.61 11.03
N MET A 185 -14.62 -1.91 11.28
CA MET A 185 -15.67 -2.56 12.09
C MET A 185 -15.19 -3.88 12.70
N PRO A 186 -15.82 -4.36 13.78
CA PRO A 186 -15.51 -5.68 14.34
C PRO A 186 -15.90 -6.79 13.37
N VAL A 187 -14.94 -7.68 13.12
CA VAL A 187 -15.11 -8.90 12.33
C VAL A 187 -14.74 -10.09 13.21
N ARG A 188 -15.57 -11.14 13.19
CA ARG A 188 -15.27 -12.42 13.84
C ARG A 188 -15.35 -13.54 12.82
N LEU A 189 -14.51 -14.55 13.00
CA LEU A 189 -14.50 -15.74 12.15
C LEU A 189 -15.03 -16.92 12.96
N GLN A 190 -16.15 -17.50 12.52
CA GLN A 190 -16.61 -18.79 13.00
C GLN A 190 -15.96 -19.87 12.13
N GLN A 191 -14.95 -20.54 12.70
CA GLN A 191 -14.26 -21.67 12.09
C GLN A 191 -15.13 -22.93 12.17
N TRP A 192 -14.87 -23.89 11.28
CA TRP A 192 -15.58 -25.18 11.23
C TRP A 192 -17.10 -25.06 11.09
N PHE A 193 -17.55 -24.11 10.25
CA PHE A 193 -18.96 -23.84 10.07
C PHE A 193 -19.59 -24.88 9.14
N GLY A 194 -20.37 -25.81 9.69
CA GLY A 194 -20.98 -26.88 8.88
C GLY A 194 -21.97 -26.37 7.81
N ARG A 195 -21.85 -26.91 6.60
CA ARG A 195 -22.65 -26.56 5.43
C ARG A 195 -23.06 -27.80 4.63
N TRP A 196 -24.29 -27.75 4.09
CA TRP A 196 -24.76 -28.71 3.10
C TRP A 196 -24.20 -28.40 1.71
N SER A 197 -23.25 -29.21 1.27
CA SER A 197 -22.64 -29.15 -0.07
C SER A 197 -23.38 -30.09 -1.02
N ALA A 198 -23.56 -29.68 -2.27
CA ALA A 198 -24.15 -30.55 -3.29
C ALA A 198 -23.16 -31.65 -3.66
N GLN A 199 -23.62 -32.89 -3.76
CA GLN A 199 -22.79 -33.99 -4.23
C GLN A 199 -22.76 -34.00 -5.75
N ALA A 200 -21.58 -34.17 -6.34
CA ALA A 200 -21.43 -34.29 -7.79
C ALA A 200 -22.28 -35.46 -8.32
N SER A 201 -22.97 -35.27 -9.44
CA SER A 201 -23.89 -36.28 -9.99
C SER A 201 -23.23 -37.64 -10.25
N ALA A 202 -21.92 -37.63 -10.56
CA ALA A 202 -21.13 -38.85 -10.76
C ALA A 202 -20.86 -39.65 -9.47
N GLN A 203 -20.94 -39.01 -8.30
CA GLN A 203 -20.73 -39.65 -6.99
C GLN A 203 -22.04 -40.07 -6.32
N GLN A 204 -23.19 -39.71 -6.91
CA GLN A 204 -24.49 -40.10 -6.36
C GLN A 204 -24.73 -41.59 -6.66
N PRO A 205 -25.16 -42.38 -5.66
CA PRO A 205 -25.50 -43.77 -5.90
C PRO A 205 -26.70 -43.86 -6.84
N GLN A 206 -26.54 -44.61 -7.94
CA GLN A 206 -27.59 -44.85 -8.93
C GLN A 206 -27.89 -46.35 -9.00
N LEU A 207 -29.18 -46.68 -9.06
CA LEU A 207 -29.61 -48.06 -9.23
C LEU A 207 -29.14 -48.59 -10.60
N GLY A 208 -28.41 -49.71 -10.62
CA GLY A 208 -27.83 -50.27 -11.85
C GLY A 208 -26.54 -49.57 -12.34
N GLY A 209 -25.98 -48.64 -11.55
CA GLY A 209 -24.71 -48.00 -11.86
C GLY A 209 -23.51 -48.97 -11.83
N ARG A 210 -22.43 -48.63 -12.55
CA ARG A 210 -21.21 -49.46 -12.66
C ARG A 210 -20.36 -49.53 -11.38
N GLY A 211 -20.65 -48.71 -10.37
CA GLY A 211 -19.94 -48.69 -9.09
C GLY A 211 -20.73 -49.39 -7.99
N ALA A 212 -20.08 -50.29 -7.24
CA ALA A 212 -20.67 -50.90 -6.06
C ALA A 212 -20.82 -49.82 -4.95
N ALA A 213 -22.02 -49.26 -4.81
CA ALA A 213 -22.36 -48.37 -3.71
C ALA A 213 -22.44 -49.20 -2.41
N GLN A 214 -21.31 -49.29 -1.70
CA GLN A 214 -21.24 -50.02 -0.43
C GLN A 214 -21.45 -49.06 0.75
N LEU A 215 -22.33 -49.47 1.66
CA LEU A 215 -22.58 -48.74 2.90
C LEU A 215 -21.29 -48.69 3.74
N GLY A 216 -20.93 -47.49 4.22
CA GLY A 216 -19.77 -47.28 5.10
C GLY A 216 -18.40 -47.26 4.41
N GLN A 217 -18.29 -47.62 3.13
CA GLN A 217 -17.01 -47.61 2.41
C GLN A 217 -16.87 -46.51 1.36
N GLY A 218 -17.98 -46.10 0.71
CA GLY A 218 -17.88 -45.10 -0.37
C GLY A 218 -19.17 -44.45 -0.82
N SER A 219 -20.33 -44.83 -0.24
CA SER A 219 -21.61 -44.23 -0.60
C SER A 219 -22.08 -43.24 0.47
N LEU A 220 -22.34 -42.00 0.05
CA LEU A 220 -23.05 -41.00 0.84
C LEU A 220 -24.52 -40.99 0.42
N LEU A 221 -25.43 -40.84 1.38
CA LEU A 221 -26.86 -40.87 1.13
C LEU A 221 -27.39 -39.48 0.77
N GLY A 222 -28.16 -39.40 -0.31
CA GLY A 222 -28.86 -38.18 -0.73
C GLY A 222 -28.11 -37.34 -1.76
N ARG A 223 -28.67 -36.17 -2.08
CA ARG A 223 -28.09 -35.23 -3.07
C ARG A 223 -27.08 -34.25 -2.45
N ARG A 224 -26.99 -34.21 -1.12
CA ARG A 224 -26.20 -33.21 -0.37
C ARG A 224 -25.50 -33.88 0.81
N VAL A 225 -24.30 -33.40 1.10
CA VAL A 225 -23.44 -33.90 2.16
C VAL A 225 -23.15 -32.76 3.14
N TRP A 226 -23.19 -33.06 4.43
CA TRP A 226 -22.79 -32.10 5.46
C TRP A 226 -21.26 -32.06 5.56
N ASN A 227 -20.67 -30.89 5.35
CA ASN A 227 -19.23 -30.66 5.43
C ASN A 227 -18.95 -29.48 6.36
N ALA A 228 -18.07 -29.65 7.34
CA ALA A 228 -17.63 -28.59 8.24
C ALA A 228 -16.14 -28.26 8.10
N GLN A 229 -15.38 -29.01 7.29
CA GLN A 229 -13.93 -28.89 7.18
C GLN A 229 -13.48 -27.75 6.27
N HIS A 230 -14.25 -27.47 5.21
CA HIS A 230 -13.89 -26.50 4.19
C HIS A 230 -14.76 -25.25 4.19
N SER A 231 -15.46 -24.98 5.30
CA SER A 231 -16.43 -23.90 5.38
C SER A 231 -16.25 -23.03 6.62
N VAL A 232 -16.23 -21.72 6.37
CA VAL A 232 -16.08 -20.69 7.40
C VAL A 232 -17.18 -19.65 7.29
N ARG A 233 -17.52 -19.02 8.41
CA ARG A 233 -18.49 -17.92 8.43
C ARG A 233 -17.88 -16.66 9.01
N LEU A 234 -17.95 -15.58 8.26
CA LEU A 234 -17.54 -14.25 8.70
C LEU A 234 -18.73 -13.55 9.36
N LEU A 235 -18.56 -13.09 10.59
CA LEU A 235 -19.54 -12.33 11.35
C LEU A 235 -19.11 -10.87 11.34
N LEU A 236 -19.89 -9.99 10.73
CA LEU A 236 -19.63 -8.55 10.71
C LEU A 236 -20.60 -7.83 11.64
N GLY A 237 -20.08 -6.95 12.50
CA GLY A 237 -20.91 -6.10 13.35
C GLY A 237 -20.88 -6.44 14.83
N PRO A 238 -21.74 -5.79 15.63
CA PRO A 238 -23.04 -5.17 15.25
C PRO A 238 -22.96 -3.90 14.39
N LEU A 239 -23.90 -3.73 13.43
CA LEU A 239 -23.96 -2.63 12.45
C LEU A 239 -25.33 -1.91 12.47
N PRO A 240 -25.38 -0.59 12.21
CA PRO A 240 -26.64 0.13 12.02
C PRO A 240 -27.29 -0.22 10.67
N MET A 241 -28.61 -0.02 10.57
CA MET A 241 -29.38 -0.37 9.36
C MET A 241 -28.85 0.32 8.10
N ALA A 242 -28.46 1.60 8.19
CA ALA A 242 -27.89 2.34 7.07
C ALA A 242 -26.62 1.67 6.49
N ARG A 243 -25.76 1.13 7.36
CA ARG A 243 -24.53 0.46 6.93
C ARG A 243 -24.83 -0.92 6.36
N LEU A 244 -25.79 -1.65 6.92
CA LEU A 244 -26.27 -2.90 6.33
C LEU A 244 -26.87 -2.68 4.94
N GLN A 245 -27.64 -1.60 4.76
CA GLN A 245 -28.14 -1.23 3.45
C GLN A 245 -26.99 -0.90 2.51
N GLN A 246 -25.97 -0.14 2.91
CA GLN A 246 -24.78 0.09 2.08
C GLN A 246 -24.06 -1.21 1.67
N PHE A 247 -24.00 -2.24 2.53
CA PHE A 247 -23.47 -3.56 2.16
C PHE A 247 -24.32 -4.28 1.10
N LEU A 248 -25.64 -4.01 1.06
CA LEU A 248 -26.58 -4.66 0.15
C LEU A 248 -26.83 -3.85 -1.14
N SER A 249 -26.90 -2.53 -1.04
CA SER A 249 -27.16 -1.57 -2.13
C SER A 249 -25.88 -1.03 -2.76
N GLY A 250 -24.74 -1.09 -2.05
CA GLY A 250 -23.45 -0.61 -2.52
C GLY A 250 -22.54 -1.76 -2.95
N ALA A 251 -22.57 -2.07 -4.25
CA ALA A 251 -21.73 -3.08 -4.89
C ALA A 251 -20.25 -3.00 -4.50
N ALA A 252 -19.73 -1.77 -4.37
CA ALA A 252 -18.30 -1.53 -4.19
C ALA A 252 -17.75 -2.12 -2.89
N LEU A 253 -18.46 -1.92 -1.76
CA LEU A 253 -17.98 -2.38 -0.45
C LEU A 253 -18.10 -3.90 -0.33
N LEU A 254 -19.19 -4.48 -0.80
CA LEU A 254 -19.36 -5.93 -0.85
C LEU A 254 -18.32 -6.58 -1.78
N HIS A 255 -18.04 -5.96 -2.93
CA HIS A 255 -17.07 -6.44 -3.89
C HIS A 255 -15.65 -6.36 -3.35
N SER A 256 -15.23 -5.22 -2.78
CA SER A 256 -13.90 -5.07 -2.18
C SER A 256 -13.68 -6.06 -1.04
N PHE A 257 -14.69 -6.21 -0.16
CA PHE A 257 -14.69 -7.22 0.89
C PHE A 257 -14.54 -8.64 0.34
N SER A 258 -15.39 -9.02 -0.62
CA SER A 258 -15.35 -10.37 -1.20
C SER A 258 -14.02 -10.68 -1.86
N ARG A 259 -13.43 -9.70 -2.55
CA ARG A 259 -12.13 -9.81 -3.20
C ARG A 259 -11.04 -10.06 -2.17
N LEU A 260 -10.99 -9.29 -1.08
CA LEU A 260 -10.01 -9.49 -0.01
C LEU A 260 -10.13 -10.88 0.63
N VAL A 261 -11.35 -11.36 0.87
CA VAL A 261 -11.57 -12.69 1.45
C VAL A 261 -11.14 -13.79 0.47
N ASP A 262 -11.55 -13.69 -0.80
CA ASP A 262 -11.19 -14.66 -1.85
C ASP A 262 -9.68 -14.67 -2.12
N ASP A 263 -9.02 -13.50 -2.12
CA ASP A 263 -7.58 -13.38 -2.33
C ASP A 263 -6.78 -13.95 -1.14
N TYR A 264 -7.29 -13.82 0.08
CA TYR A 264 -6.62 -14.32 1.29
C TYR A 264 -6.83 -15.83 1.51
N LEU A 265 -8.09 -16.29 1.45
CA LEU A 265 -8.44 -17.71 1.65
C LEU A 265 -8.13 -18.56 0.42
N GLY A 266 -8.05 -17.94 -0.76
CA GLY A 266 -7.93 -18.64 -2.03
C GLY A 266 -9.15 -19.50 -2.35
N GLY A 267 -8.95 -20.49 -3.23
CA GLY A 267 -10.01 -21.43 -3.63
C GLY A 267 -10.27 -22.58 -2.65
N CYS A 268 -9.59 -22.61 -1.50
CA CYS A 268 -9.58 -23.77 -0.60
C CYS A 268 -10.76 -23.81 0.37
N PHE A 269 -11.36 -22.65 0.67
CA PHE A 269 -12.46 -22.52 1.63
C PHE A 269 -13.68 -21.91 0.98
N GLU A 270 -14.84 -22.48 1.29
CA GLU A 270 -16.09 -21.79 1.08
C GLU A 270 -16.39 -20.88 2.26
N TRP A 271 -16.80 -19.65 1.97
CA TRP A 271 -17.19 -18.71 3.02
C TRP A 271 -18.60 -18.17 2.80
N ASP A 272 -19.20 -17.70 3.88
CA ASP A 272 -20.36 -16.81 3.87
C ASP A 272 -20.16 -15.69 4.87
N VAL A 273 -20.97 -14.65 4.74
CA VAL A 273 -20.94 -13.52 5.66
C VAL A 273 -22.31 -13.35 6.33
N GLN A 274 -22.27 -13.15 7.64
CA GLN A 274 -23.42 -12.87 8.48
C GLN A 274 -23.26 -11.45 9.03
N LEU A 275 -24.11 -10.55 8.57
CA LEU A 275 -24.19 -9.16 9.03
C LEU A 275 -25.09 -9.11 10.26
N LEU A 276 -24.54 -8.71 11.40
CA LEU A 276 -25.26 -8.56 12.67
C LEU A 276 -25.80 -7.13 12.78
N LEU A 277 -27.10 -6.97 13.05
CA LEU A 277 -27.70 -5.67 13.31
C LEU A 277 -27.55 -5.27 14.77
N ALA A 278 -27.22 -4.01 14.99
CA ALA A 278 -27.12 -3.40 16.32
C ALA A 278 -28.49 -3.19 16.96
N ASP A 279 -29.44 -2.65 16.19
CA ASP A 279 -30.77 -2.30 16.68
C ASP A 279 -31.87 -3.10 15.94
N PRO A 280 -32.51 -4.08 16.60
CA PRO A 280 -33.61 -4.81 16.01
C PRO A 280 -34.89 -3.97 15.82
N ALA A 281 -35.03 -2.79 16.45
CA ALA A 281 -36.22 -1.95 16.28
C ALA A 281 -36.31 -1.33 14.87
N GLN A 282 -35.16 -1.06 14.23
CA GLN A 282 -35.07 -0.44 12.91
C GLN A 282 -35.31 -1.41 11.73
N THR A 283 -35.68 -2.65 12.03
CA THR A 283 -35.69 -3.75 11.05
C THR A 283 -37.09 -4.22 10.65
N ALA A 284 -38.14 -3.56 11.17
CA ALA A 284 -39.52 -3.91 10.87
C ALA A 284 -39.86 -3.59 9.40
N VAL A 285 -40.33 -4.60 8.68
CA VAL A 285 -40.81 -4.45 7.30
C VAL A 285 -42.04 -3.56 7.26
N ARG A 286 -42.06 -2.65 6.30
CA ARG A 286 -43.23 -1.85 5.93
C ARG A 286 -43.50 -2.06 4.44
N LEU A 287 -44.77 -2.26 4.08
CA LEU A 287 -45.20 -2.30 2.69
C LEU A 287 -44.87 -0.95 2.03
N GLY A 288 -44.31 -0.97 0.82
CA GLY A 288 -43.82 0.22 0.12
C GLY A 288 -42.45 0.73 0.58
N GLY A 289 -41.77 0.03 1.49
CA GLY A 289 -40.39 0.37 1.90
C GLY A 289 -39.33 -0.14 0.92
N ASN A 290 -38.21 0.56 0.80
CA ASN A 290 -37.06 0.19 -0.03
C ASN A 290 -36.16 -0.91 0.60
N GLN A 291 -36.72 -1.85 1.35
CA GLN A 291 -35.95 -2.93 2.00
C GLN A 291 -35.99 -4.20 1.15
N ALA A 292 -34.82 -4.77 0.85
CA ALA A 292 -34.72 -6.02 0.11
C ALA A 292 -35.29 -7.20 0.91
N LEU A 293 -36.27 -7.90 0.31
CA LEU A 293 -36.92 -9.06 0.91
C LEU A 293 -35.93 -10.21 1.15
N GLY A 294 -36.00 -10.81 2.34
CA GLY A 294 -35.12 -11.93 2.75
C GLY A 294 -33.68 -11.54 3.08
N LEU A 295 -33.33 -10.25 2.99
CA LEU A 295 -32.01 -9.71 3.28
C LEU A 295 -32.05 -8.62 4.37
N ALA A 296 -32.87 -7.60 4.18
CA ALA A 296 -32.99 -6.44 5.07
C ALA A 296 -34.38 -6.32 5.72
N SER A 297 -35.21 -7.36 5.59
CA SER A 297 -36.62 -7.35 5.92
C SER A 297 -36.92 -8.34 7.05
N TRP A 298 -37.34 -7.87 8.22
CA TRP A 298 -37.81 -8.73 9.31
C TRP A 298 -39.27 -8.44 9.69
N LEU A 299 -40.05 -9.50 9.92
CA LEU A 299 -41.40 -9.34 10.41
C LEU A 299 -41.41 -8.64 11.78
N PRO A 300 -42.33 -7.70 12.01
CA PRO A 300 -42.56 -7.17 13.35
C PRO A 300 -43.06 -8.31 14.24
N GLY A 301 -42.28 -8.65 15.26
CA GLY A 301 -42.52 -9.78 16.16
C GLY A 301 -41.99 -9.45 17.55
N THR A 302 -42.55 -10.10 18.57
CA THR A 302 -42.36 -9.78 19.99
C THR A 302 -40.89 -9.64 20.41
N PRO A 303 -40.59 -8.73 21.36
CA PRO A 303 -39.23 -8.21 21.66
C PRO A 303 -38.29 -9.22 22.36
N ARG A 304 -38.51 -10.53 22.21
CA ARG A 304 -37.88 -11.55 23.06
C ARG A 304 -37.11 -12.62 22.30
N SER A 305 -36.46 -12.28 21.18
CA SER A 305 -35.38 -13.12 20.67
C SER A 305 -34.05 -12.64 21.23
N LEU A 306 -33.42 -13.43 22.11
CA LEU A 306 -32.05 -13.21 22.59
C LEU A 306 -30.99 -13.26 21.47
N ARG A 307 -31.39 -13.61 20.24
CA ARG A 307 -30.49 -13.68 19.08
C ARG A 307 -30.51 -12.35 18.32
N PRO A 308 -29.34 -11.75 18.03
CA PRO A 308 -29.28 -10.55 17.21
C PRO A 308 -29.88 -10.84 15.83
N ARG A 309 -30.67 -9.91 15.31
CA ARG A 309 -31.18 -10.00 13.93
C ARG A 309 -29.97 -9.96 12.99
N ALA A 310 -29.90 -10.92 12.08
CA ALA A 310 -28.75 -11.08 11.21
C ALA A 310 -29.16 -11.40 9.78
N CYS A 311 -28.45 -10.81 8.82
CA CYS A 311 -28.56 -11.12 7.41
C CYS A 311 -27.43 -12.08 7.03
N VAL A 312 -27.75 -13.20 6.36
CA VAL A 312 -26.73 -14.13 5.85
C VAL A 312 -26.67 -14.04 4.34
N LEU A 313 -25.48 -13.68 3.84
CA LEU A 313 -25.13 -13.69 2.44
C LEU A 313 -24.28 -14.92 2.16
N SER A 314 -24.92 -15.96 1.61
CA SER A 314 -24.23 -17.15 1.12
C SER A 314 -23.44 -16.81 -0.14
N ARG A 315 -22.41 -17.62 -0.47
CA ARG A 315 -21.62 -17.46 -1.70
C ARG A 315 -22.47 -17.31 -2.97
N ALA A 316 -23.52 -18.14 -3.10
CA ALA A 316 -24.45 -18.05 -4.24
C ALA A 316 -25.22 -16.73 -4.26
N ARG A 317 -25.60 -16.18 -3.10
CA ARG A 317 -26.24 -14.85 -3.01
C ARG A 317 -25.26 -13.73 -3.30
N LEU A 318 -24.02 -13.82 -2.81
CA LEU A 318 -22.96 -12.86 -3.10
C LEU A 318 -22.69 -12.77 -4.61
N GLN A 319 -22.61 -13.91 -5.29
CA GLN A 319 -22.42 -13.97 -6.74
C GLN A 319 -23.60 -13.35 -7.51
N ARG A 320 -24.85 -13.62 -7.10
CA ARG A 320 -26.03 -12.99 -7.74
C ARG A 320 -26.06 -11.49 -7.55
N LEU A 321 -25.85 -11.01 -6.32
CA LEU A 321 -25.80 -9.57 -6.04
C LEU A 321 -24.70 -8.88 -6.86
N GLN A 322 -23.54 -9.52 -7.02
CA GLN A 322 -22.47 -9.00 -7.87
C GLN A 322 -22.81 -9.01 -9.37
N GLN A 323 -23.64 -9.94 -9.84
CA GLN A 323 -24.08 -10.02 -11.24
C GLN A 323 -25.14 -8.96 -11.55
N GLU A 324 -26.12 -8.78 -10.66
CA GLU A 324 -27.18 -7.78 -10.79
C GLU A 324 -26.56 -6.36 -10.88
N LEU A 325 -25.52 -6.08 -10.09
CA LEU A 325 -24.83 -4.79 -10.06
C LEU A 325 -23.89 -4.52 -11.25
N ARG A 326 -23.64 -5.50 -12.13
CA ARG A 326 -22.89 -5.29 -13.38
C ARG A 326 -23.79 -4.89 -14.55
N HIS A 327 -25.10 -5.02 -14.38
CA HIS A 327 -26.10 -4.76 -15.42
C HIS A 327 -26.85 -3.43 -15.24
N ASP A 328 -26.63 -2.73 -14.13
CA ASP A 328 -27.04 -1.36 -13.85
C ASP A 328 -25.88 -0.37 -14.06
#